data_AF-A0A315XCG5-F1
#
_entry.id   AF-A0A315XCG5-F1
#
_cell.length_a   1.000
_cell.length_b   1.000
_cell.length_c   1.000
_cell.angle_alpha   90.00
_cell.angle_beta   90.00
_cell.angle_gamma   90.00
#
_symmetry.space_group_name_H-M   'P 1'
#
loop_
_entity.id
_entity.type
_entity.pdbx_description
1 polymer ?
#
loop_
_entity_poly.entity_id
_entity_poly.type
_entity_poly.pdbx_seq_one_letter_code
_entity_poly.pdbx_strand_id
1 'polypeptide(L)'
;MNKIRIFKFIFLVALILLLFFPSLTSARPEYAAKESRNCPYCHTRDGPPQLNEVGVYYVTHNHSLEGYVPTPKGTPTPEPEIEIGVHMTTWDVGLRAMAMIILILAVVYIIRL
;
A
#
# COMPACT_ATOMS: atom_id res chain seq x y z
N MET A 1 -32.15 -23.65 15.59
CA MET A 1 -30.79 -23.43 15.04
C MET A 1 -29.78 -23.91 16.07
N ASN A 2 -28.90 -24.85 15.74
CA ASN A 2 -28.02 -25.52 16.72
C ASN A 2 -26.98 -24.53 17.27
N LYS A 3 -26.81 -24.42 18.60
CA LYS A 3 -25.92 -23.42 19.25
C LYS A 3 -24.48 -23.46 18.71
N ILE A 4 -24.01 -24.65 18.34
CA ILE A 4 -22.69 -24.88 17.74
C ILE A 4 -22.58 -24.24 16.35
N ARG A 5 -23.66 -24.23 15.56
CA ARG A 5 -23.68 -23.60 14.23
C ARG A 5 -23.65 -22.07 14.34
N ILE A 6 -24.26 -21.51 15.38
CA ILE A 6 -24.25 -20.07 15.66
C ILE A 6 -22.83 -19.61 16.02
N PHE A 7 -22.14 -20.32 16.92
CA PHE A 7 -20.77 -19.98 17.30
C PHE A 7 -19.79 -20.08 16.14
N LYS A 8 -19.91 -21.11 15.28
CA LYS A 8 -19.11 -21.21 14.06
C LYS A 8 -19.33 -20.02 13.12
N PHE A 9 -20.58 -19.58 12.97
CA PHE A 9 -20.92 -18.44 12.11
C PHE A 9 -20.33 -17.12 12.65
N ILE A 10 -20.44 -16.89 13.96
CA ILE A 10 -19.89 -15.71 14.63
C ILE A 10 -18.36 -15.67 14.49
N PHE A 11 -17.69 -16.80 14.73
CA PHE A 11 -16.24 -16.90 14.59
C PHE A 11 -15.77 -16.60 13.16
N LEU A 12 -16.51 -17.09 12.17
CA LEU A 12 -16.19 -16.87 10.75
C LEU A 12 -16.33 -15.38 10.37
N VAL A 13 -17.42 -14.74 10.80
CA VAL A 13 -17.64 -13.30 10.59
C VAL A 13 -16.55 -12.47 11.28
N ALA A 14 -16.15 -12.84 12.50
CA ALA A 14 -15.07 -12.18 13.23
C ALA A 14 -13.71 -12.32 12.53
N LEU A 15 -13.41 -13.52 11.99
CA LEU A 15 -12.18 -13.77 11.23
C LEU A 15 -12.13 -12.94 9.94
N ILE A 16 -13.25 -12.87 9.22
CA ILE A 16 -13.40 -12.04 8.01
C ILE A 16 -13.15 -10.58 8.38
N LEU A 17 -13.86 -10.05 9.39
CA LEU A 17 -13.65 -8.67 9.84
C LEU A 17 -12.18 -8.40 10.18
N LEU A 18 -11.52 -9.28 10.95
CA LEU A 18 -10.10 -9.14 11.30
C LEU A 18 -9.17 -9.12 10.08
N LEU A 19 -9.46 -9.93 9.05
CA LEU A 19 -8.69 -10.00 7.80
C LEU A 19 -8.85 -8.75 6.91
N PHE A 20 -9.96 -8.03 7.04
CA PHE A 20 -10.22 -6.79 6.30
C PHE A 20 -9.73 -5.52 7.02
N PHE A 21 -9.25 -5.63 8.27
CA PHE A 21 -8.74 -4.49 9.05
C PHE A 21 -7.33 -3.96 8.65
N PRO A 22 -6.37 -4.76 8.14
CA PRO A 22 -5.05 -4.23 7.83
C PRO A 22 -5.02 -3.72 6.39
N SER A 23 -5.27 -2.42 6.18
CA SER A 23 -4.67 -1.56 5.14
C SER A 23 -5.26 -0.15 5.17
N LEU A 24 -5.27 0.53 6.33
CA LEU A 24 -5.57 1.98 6.38
C LEU A 24 -4.38 2.84 5.93
N THR A 25 -3.34 2.25 5.32
CA THR A 25 -2.38 3.01 4.52
C THR A 25 -3.02 3.32 3.17
N SER A 26 -3.86 4.37 3.15
CA SER A 26 -4.37 4.91 1.90
C SER A 26 -3.19 5.49 1.14
N ALA A 27 -2.64 4.71 0.20
CA ALA A 27 -1.85 5.29 -0.87
C ALA A 27 -2.69 6.41 -1.50
N ARG A 28 -2.06 7.56 -1.75
CA ARG A 28 -2.68 8.73 -2.37
C ARG A 28 -2.22 8.82 -3.82
N PRO A 29 -2.67 7.91 -4.72
CA PRO A 29 -2.22 7.91 -6.10
C PRO A 29 -2.50 9.24 -6.81
N GLU A 30 -3.47 10.02 -6.32
CA GLU A 30 -3.75 11.37 -6.80
C GLU A 30 -2.54 12.31 -6.70
N TYR A 31 -1.71 12.20 -5.67
CA TYR A 31 -0.53 13.06 -5.50
C TYR A 31 0.62 12.60 -6.40
N ALA A 32 0.80 11.28 -6.53
CA ALA A 32 1.79 10.71 -7.45
C ALA A 32 1.47 11.07 -8.91
N ALA A 33 0.18 11.03 -9.29
CA ALA A 33 -0.28 11.43 -10.62
C ALA A 33 -0.13 12.94 -10.85
N LYS A 34 -0.50 13.78 -9.86
CA LYS A 34 -0.40 15.24 -9.93
C LYS A 34 1.04 15.68 -10.23
N GLU A 35 2.01 15.16 -9.47
CA GLU A 35 3.41 15.59 -9.60
C GLU A 35 4.17 14.81 -10.68
N SER A 36 3.69 13.61 -11.06
CA SER A 36 4.34 12.73 -12.05
C SER A 36 5.83 12.50 -11.74
N ARG A 37 6.15 12.28 -10.45
CA ARG A 37 7.53 12.04 -9.97
C ARG A 37 7.67 10.63 -9.41
N ASN A 38 8.86 10.05 -9.58
CA ASN A 38 9.18 8.72 -9.07
C ASN A 38 9.27 8.72 -7.53
N CYS A 39 9.02 7.57 -6.90
CA CYS A 39 9.06 7.43 -5.44
C CYS A 39 10.33 8.01 -4.76
N PRO A 40 11.56 7.80 -5.29
CA PRO A 40 12.78 8.35 -4.67
C PRO A 40 12.86 9.88 -4.69
N TYR A 41 12.01 10.54 -5.49
CA TYR A 41 11.97 12.00 -5.55
C TYR A 41 11.49 12.61 -4.23
N CYS A 42 10.51 11.99 -3.56
CA CYS A 42 10.00 12.44 -2.26
C CYS A 42 10.41 11.52 -1.09
N HIS A 43 10.80 10.28 -1.36
CA HIS A 43 11.18 9.30 -0.35
C HIS A 43 12.67 8.99 -0.35
N THR A 44 13.23 8.70 0.83
CA THR A 44 14.55 8.09 0.94
C THR A 44 14.47 6.60 0.61
N ARG A 45 15.61 6.00 0.28
CA ARG A 45 15.71 4.54 0.02
C ARG A 45 15.84 3.73 1.31
N ASP A 46 16.01 4.40 2.45
CA ASP A 46 16.38 3.80 3.72
C ASP A 46 15.15 3.50 4.59
N GLY A 47 14.60 2.29 4.43
CA GLY A 47 13.57 1.76 5.34
C GLY A 47 12.13 2.31 5.10
N PRO A 48 11.19 2.03 6.04
CA PRO A 48 9.77 2.42 5.90
C PRO A 48 9.62 3.93 5.65
N PRO A 49 8.55 4.38 4.97
CA PRO A 49 8.55 5.49 4.02
C PRO A 49 9.01 6.81 4.65
N GLN A 50 10.31 7.01 4.70
CA GLN A 50 10.93 8.23 5.17
C GLN A 50 10.90 9.24 4.05
N LEU A 51 10.52 10.47 4.38
CA LEU A 51 10.52 11.57 3.44
C LEU A 51 11.92 12.17 3.39
N ASN A 52 12.39 12.48 2.19
CA ASN A 52 13.57 13.32 2.01
C ASN A 52 13.18 14.81 2.16
N GLU A 53 14.13 15.74 1.98
CA GLU A 53 13.88 17.19 2.05
C GLU A 53 12.72 17.65 1.17
N VAL A 54 12.62 17.11 -0.05
CA VAL A 54 11.54 17.42 -1.01
C VAL A 54 10.20 16.93 -0.48
N GLY A 55 10.15 15.69 0.01
CA GLY A 55 8.94 15.10 0.57
C GLY A 55 8.45 15.85 1.82
N VAL A 56 9.36 16.29 2.67
CA VAL A 56 9.04 17.11 3.85
C VAL A 56 8.48 18.47 3.44
N TYR A 57 9.09 19.14 2.46
CA TYR A 57 8.55 20.38 1.92
C TYR A 57 7.13 20.17 1.38
N TYR A 58 6.93 19.13 0.56
CA TYR A 58 5.64 18.83 -0.05
C TYR A 58 4.51 18.69 0.97
N VAL A 59 4.71 17.87 2.01
CA VAL A 59 3.68 17.65 3.05
C VAL A 59 3.42 18.91 3.87
N THR A 60 4.44 19.74 4.10
CA THR A 60 4.32 20.97 4.88
C THR A 60 3.79 22.17 4.07
N HIS A 61 3.80 22.07 2.73
CA HIS A 61 3.39 23.14 1.81
C HIS A 61 2.16 22.74 0.98
N ASN A 62 1.11 22.28 1.66
CA ASN A 62 -0.19 21.94 1.06
C ASN A 62 -0.10 20.94 -0.10
N HIS A 63 0.82 19.98 -0.03
CA HIS A 63 1.04 19.00 -1.10
C HIS A 63 1.33 19.68 -2.44
N SER A 64 2.22 20.69 -2.41
CA SER A 64 2.70 21.43 -3.57
C SER A 64 4.22 21.56 -3.54
N LEU A 65 4.84 21.47 -4.72
CA LEU A 65 6.26 21.76 -4.93
C LEU A 65 6.50 23.20 -5.37
N GLU A 66 5.46 24.02 -5.41
CA GLU A 66 5.55 25.42 -5.81
C GLU A 66 6.46 26.19 -4.85
N GLY A 67 7.40 26.97 -5.41
CA GLY A 67 8.39 27.72 -4.64
C GLY A 67 9.53 26.88 -4.04
N TYR A 68 9.55 25.56 -4.21
CA TYR A 68 10.65 24.74 -3.74
C TYR A 68 11.92 25.02 -4.54
N VAL A 69 12.97 25.48 -3.85
CA VAL A 69 14.30 25.63 -4.42
C VAL A 69 15.17 24.52 -3.84
N PRO A 70 15.61 23.54 -4.65
CA PRO A 70 16.47 22.49 -4.16
C PRO A 70 17.79 23.09 -3.66
N THR A 71 18.18 22.76 -2.44
CA THR A 71 19.52 23.05 -1.94
C THR A 71 20.52 22.45 -2.93
N PRO A 72 21.47 23.22 -3.49
CA PRO A 72 22.46 22.69 -4.42
C PRO A 72 23.32 21.67 -3.68
N LYS A 73 22.99 20.39 -3.83
CA LYS A 73 23.85 19.29 -3.40
C LYS A 73 25.04 19.29 -4.34
N GLY A 74 26.24 19.49 -3.81
CA GLY A 74 27.48 19.31 -4.58
C GLY A 74 27.39 17.98 -5.33
N THR A 75 27.56 18.04 -6.65
CA THR A 75 27.21 16.99 -7.62
C THR A 75 27.43 15.57 -7.10
N PRO A 76 26.39 14.84 -6.69
CA PRO A 76 26.46 13.38 -6.63
C PRO A 76 26.46 12.90 -8.08
N THR A 77 27.37 11.99 -8.41
CA THR A 77 27.43 11.25 -9.68
C THR A 77 26.02 10.89 -10.15
N PRO A 78 25.63 11.14 -11.42
CA PRO A 78 24.30 10.78 -11.91
C PRO A 78 24.11 9.27 -11.75
N GLU A 79 23.30 8.91 -10.76
CA GLU A 79 22.90 7.53 -10.52
C GLU A 79 22.04 7.11 -11.72
N PRO A 80 22.29 5.93 -12.32
CA PRO A 80 21.68 5.54 -13.58
C PRO A 80 20.17 5.69 -13.51
N GLU A 81 19.59 6.27 -14.56
CA GLU A 81 18.15 6.37 -14.75
C GLU A 81 17.59 4.95 -14.89
N ILE A 82 17.18 4.37 -13.77
CA ILE A 82 16.53 3.08 -13.77
C ILE A 82 15.14 3.34 -14.35
N GLU A 83 14.88 2.81 -15.54
CA GLU A 83 13.54 2.67 -16.11
C GLU A 83 12.74 1.69 -15.22
N ILE A 84 12.24 2.22 -14.11
CA ILE A 84 11.37 1.49 -13.20
C ILE A 84 9.98 1.61 -13.81
N GLY A 85 9.66 0.66 -14.68
CA GLY A 85 8.29 0.46 -15.15
C GLY A 85 7.33 0.49 -13.97
N VAL A 86 6.13 1.03 -14.18
CA VAL A 86 5.03 1.09 -13.22
C VAL A 86 4.60 -0.34 -12.87
N HIS A 87 5.44 -1.07 -12.14
CA HIS A 87 5.12 -2.40 -11.65
C HIS A 87 4.51 -2.20 -10.27
N MET A 88 3.18 -2.06 -10.27
CA MET A 88 2.43 -2.61 -9.16
C MET A 88 2.94 -4.05 -8.94
N THR A 89 3.28 -4.41 -7.71
CA THR A 89 3.63 -5.79 -7.37
C THR A 89 2.39 -6.65 -7.60
N THR A 90 2.25 -7.19 -8.81
CA THR A 90 1.15 -8.08 -9.20
C THR A 90 1.02 -9.27 -8.24
N TRP A 91 2.10 -9.59 -7.55
CA TRP A 91 2.20 -10.54 -6.45
C TRP A 91 1.33 -10.21 -5.24
N ASP A 92 1.19 -8.94 -4.83
CA ASP A 92 0.37 -8.55 -3.67
C ASP A 92 -1.13 -8.68 -3.96
N VAL A 93 -1.54 -8.30 -5.17
CA VAL A 93 -2.94 -8.42 -5.61
C VAL A 93 -3.31 -9.88 -5.85
N GLY A 94 -2.42 -10.62 -6.51
CA GLY A 94 -2.60 -12.04 -6.79
C GLY A 94 -2.70 -12.89 -5.52
N LEU A 95 -1.82 -12.67 -4.54
CA LEU A 95 -1.85 -13.42 -3.28
C LEU A 95 -3.12 -13.12 -2.47
N ARG A 96 -3.56 -11.85 -2.42
CA ARG A 96 -4.84 -11.47 -1.79
C ARG A 96 -6.03 -12.13 -2.48
N ALA A 97 -6.07 -12.14 -3.80
CA ALA A 97 -7.14 -12.80 -4.56
C ALA A 97 -7.17 -14.32 -4.30
N MET A 98 -6.01 -14.98 -4.28
CA MET A 98 -5.92 -16.41 -3.97
C MET A 98 -6.37 -16.72 -2.54
N ALA A 99 -5.94 -15.93 -1.55
CA ALA A 99 -6.36 -16.10 -0.16
C ALA A 99 -7.88 -15.97 0.01
N MET A 100 -8.50 -15.01 -0.69
CA MET A 100 -9.95 -14.83 -0.69
C MET A 100 -10.69 -16.03 -1.28
N ILE A 101 -10.21 -16.59 -2.39
CA ILE A 101 -10.80 -17.78 -3.02
C ILE A 101 -10.72 -18.98 -2.07
N ILE A 102 -9.56 -19.22 -1.46
CA ILE A 102 -9.37 -20.34 -0.52
C ILE A 102 -10.30 -20.19 0.69
N LEU A 103 -10.45 -18.97 1.23
CA LEU A 103 -11.35 -18.70 2.34
C LEU A 103 -12.80 -19.00 1.97
N ILE A 104 -13.28 -18.56 0.80
CA ILE A 104 -14.63 -18.85 0.33
C ILE A 104 -14.86 -20.36 0.20
N LEU A 105 -13.91 -21.09 -0.38
CA LEU A 105 -14.00 -22.55 -0.53
C LEU A 105 -14.05 -23.27 0.83
N ALA A 106 -13.26 -22.83 1.80
CA ALA A 106 -13.27 -23.38 3.16
C ALA A 106 -14.62 -23.16 3.87
N VAL A 107 -15.23 -21.97 3.68
CA VAL A 107 -16.57 -21.66 4.20
C VAL A 107 -17.61 -22.58 3.60
N VAL A 108 -17.62 -22.73 2.27
CA VAL A 108 -18.56 -23.61 1.56
C VAL A 108 -18.41 -25.05 2.02
N TYR A 109 -17.18 -25.52 2.19
CA TYR A 109 -16.89 -26.87 2.68
C TYR A 109 -17.44 -27.09 4.10
N ILE A 110 -17.20 -26.16 5.03
CA ILE A 110 -17.68 -26.25 6.42
C ILE A 110 -19.22 -26.17 6.51
N ILE A 111 -19.89 -25.45 5.61
CA ILE A 111 -21.36 -25.39 5.57
C ILE A 111 -21.97 -26.67 4.99
N ARG A 112 -21.27 -27.32 4.04
CA ARG A 112 -21.69 -28.57 3.39
C ARG A 112 -21.49 -29.80 4.29
N LEU A 113 -20.64 -29.71 5.32
CA LEU A 113 -20.35 -30.77 6.32
C LEU A 113 -21.32 -30.70 7.52
#